data_AF-A0AAV4JTP2-F1
#
_entry.id   AF-A0AAV4JTP2-F1
#
_cell.length_a   1.000
_cell.length_b   1.000
_cell.length_c   1.000
_cell.angle_alpha   90.00
_cell.angle_beta   90.00
_cell.angle_gamma   90.00
#
_symmetry.space_group_name_H-M   'P 1'
#
loop_
_entity.id
_entity.type
_entity.pdbx_description
1 polymer ?
#
loop_
_entity_poly.entity_id
_entity_poly.type
_entity_poly.pdbx_seq_one_letter_code
_entity_poly.pdbx_strand_id
1 'polypeptide(L)'
;MTLIRFDDVSIAYGDHPLLDKACLQLEPGERVCLIGRNGAGKSTLLKAASDTIQPDDGHIWRKPGLKVGMLNQDLPVADSKRVYDVVASGLETVGQLLADWHELSMNIQTDADMKKLERVQSQLEAMDGWALQQRVEQTIQKL
;
A
#
# COMPACT_ATOMS: atom_id res chain seq x y z
N MET A 1 20.89 -7.49 -0.46
CA MET A 1 21.04 -6.28 -1.30
C MET A 1 20.04 -5.30 -0.76
N THR A 2 20.53 -4.19 -0.25
CA THR A 2 19.78 -3.21 0.53
C THR A 2 18.50 -2.75 -0.16
N LEU A 3 17.43 -2.61 0.60
CA LEU A 3 16.16 -2.04 0.15
C LEU A 3 16.13 -0.54 0.40
N ILE A 4 16.44 -0.11 1.63
CA ILE A 4 16.43 1.29 2.05
C ILE A 4 17.67 1.54 2.92
N ARG A 5 18.33 2.68 2.71
CA ARG A 5 19.44 3.15 3.54
C ARG A 5 19.25 4.62 3.90
N PHE A 6 19.40 4.94 5.17
CA PHE A 6 19.46 6.29 5.72
C PHE A 6 20.93 6.58 6.03
N ASP A 7 21.44 7.67 5.45
CA ASP A 7 22.80 8.17 5.65
C ASP A 7 22.71 9.57 6.30
N ASP A 8 23.02 9.65 7.59
CA ASP A 8 23.01 10.87 8.43
C ASP A 8 21.70 11.70 8.34
N VAL A 9 20.55 11.02 8.32
CA VAL A 9 19.26 11.66 8.08
C VAL A 9 18.78 12.47 9.28
N SER A 10 18.47 13.74 9.03
CA SER A 10 17.93 14.65 10.05
C SER A 10 16.57 15.19 9.62
N ILE A 11 15.62 15.22 10.56
CA ILE A 11 14.26 15.75 10.37
C ILE A 11 13.83 16.47 11.65
N ALA A 12 13.41 17.72 11.53
CA ALA A 12 12.90 18.54 12.62
C ALA A 12 11.52 19.13 12.29
N TYR A 13 10.70 19.36 13.32
CA TYR A 13 9.52 20.20 13.22
C TYR A 13 9.70 21.44 14.09
N GLY A 14 9.96 22.58 13.45
CA GLY A 14 10.41 23.78 14.15
C GLY A 14 11.73 23.51 14.88
N ASP A 15 11.79 23.86 16.15
CA ASP A 15 13.00 23.71 16.97
C ASP A 15 13.14 22.31 17.60
N HIS A 16 12.24 21.37 17.27
CA HIS A 16 12.24 20.02 17.82
C HIS A 16 12.80 19.01 16.81
N PRO A 17 14.07 18.56 16.95
CA PRO A 17 14.61 17.49 16.14
C PRO A 17 13.92 16.18 16.48
N LEU A 18 13.38 15.51 15.46
CA LEU A 18 12.78 14.18 15.59
C LEU A 18 13.76 13.07 15.17
N LEU A 19 14.56 13.35 14.14
CA LEU A 19 15.70 12.54 13.73
C LEU A 19 16.91 13.46 13.68
N ASP A 20 18.02 13.02 14.26
CA ASP A 20 19.30 13.74 14.27
C ASP A 20 20.37 12.77 13.79
N LYS A 21 20.86 13.00 12.57
CA LYS A 21 21.86 12.17 11.88
C LYS A 21 21.61 10.67 12.00
N ALA A 22 20.36 10.27 11.78
CA ALA A 22 19.94 8.88 11.91
C ALA A 22 20.49 8.04 10.75
N CYS A 23 21.15 6.93 11.09
CA CYS A 23 21.64 5.93 10.14
C CYS A 23 20.90 4.61 10.34
N LEU A 24 20.41 4.04 9.24
CA LEU A 24 19.64 2.80 9.22
C LEU A 24 19.80 2.11 7.88
N GLN A 25 19.89 0.79 7.88
CA GLN A 25 19.88 -0.02 6.67
C GLN A 25 18.82 -1.12 6.82
N LEU A 26 18.00 -1.30 5.79
CA LEU A 26 16.97 -2.34 5.74
C LEU A 26 17.28 -3.31 4.59
N GLU A 27 17.40 -4.60 4.91
CA GLU A 27 17.68 -5.67 3.96
C GLU A 27 16.44 -6.54 3.65
N PRO A 28 16.43 -7.26 2.52
CA PRO A 28 15.35 -8.18 2.19
C PRO A 28 15.19 -9.29 3.24
N GLY A 29 13.93 -9.55 3.64
CA GLY A 29 13.58 -10.61 4.60
C GLY A 29 13.69 -10.19 6.07
N GLU A 30 14.21 -9.00 6.36
CA GLU A 30 14.29 -8.49 7.72
C GLU A 30 12.91 -8.12 8.27
N ARG A 31 12.77 -8.30 9.59
CA ARG A 31 11.64 -7.82 10.38
C ARG A 31 12.20 -6.94 11.48
N VAL A 32 12.11 -5.63 11.27
CA VAL A 32 12.65 -4.64 12.19
C VAL A 32 11.52 -4.06 13.04
N CYS A 33 11.74 -3.95 14.34
CA CYS A 33 10.81 -3.30 15.27
C CYS A 33 11.39 -1.96 15.71
N LEU A 34 10.60 -0.90 15.59
CA LEU A 34 10.97 0.44 16.02
C LEU A 34 10.28 0.79 17.34
N ILE A 35 11.08 0.96 18.40
CA ILE A 35 10.62 1.26 19.75
C ILE A 35 11.06 2.67 20.18
N GLY A 36 10.31 3.27 21.11
CA GLY A 36 10.60 4.60 21.62
C GLY A 36 9.35 5.27 22.18
N ARG A 37 9.52 6.35 22.93
CA ARG A 37 8.40 7.12 23.51
C ARG A 37 7.52 7.76 22.43
N ASN A 38 6.31 8.16 22.79
CA ASN A 38 5.49 9.00 21.92
C ASN A 38 6.23 10.33 21.66
N GLY A 39 6.21 10.79 20.40
CA GLY A 39 6.98 11.94 19.97
C GLY A 39 8.45 11.67 19.64
N ALA A 40 8.99 10.47 19.86
CA ALA A 40 10.40 10.15 19.57
C ALA A 40 10.72 9.95 18.07
N GLY A 41 9.91 10.49 17.15
CA GLY A 41 10.19 10.39 15.70
C GLY A 41 9.86 9.06 15.02
N LYS A 42 9.21 8.09 15.68
CA LYS A 42 8.91 6.77 15.08
C LYS A 42 8.10 6.86 13.78
N SER A 43 6.95 7.53 13.84
CA SER A 43 6.09 7.71 12.67
C SER A 43 6.78 8.57 11.60
N THR A 44 7.68 9.47 12.00
CA THR A 44 8.50 10.28 11.11
C THR A 44 9.49 9.41 10.34
N LEU A 45 10.20 8.50 11.02
CA LEU A 45 11.10 7.54 10.38
C LEU A 45 10.34 6.64 9.38
N LEU A 46 9.17 6.13 9.74
CA LEU A 46 8.34 5.33 8.84
C LEU A 46 7.90 6.12 7.60
N LYS A 47 7.42 7.36 7.78
CA LYS A 47 7.04 8.26 6.68
C LYS A 47 8.24 8.62 5.79
N ALA A 48 9.41 8.80 6.39
CA ALA A 48 10.64 9.04 5.67
C ALA A 48 11.02 7.79 4.87
N ALA A 49 10.92 6.59 5.44
CA ALA A 49 11.19 5.34 4.72
C ALA A 49 10.25 5.15 3.51
N SER A 50 8.97 5.52 3.64
CA SER A 50 7.96 5.46 2.58
C SER A 50 7.99 6.62 1.59
N ASP A 51 9.00 7.49 1.65
CA ASP A 51 9.15 8.67 0.78
C ASP A 51 7.99 9.69 0.88
N THR A 52 7.22 9.62 1.97
CA THR A 52 6.10 10.53 2.24
C THR A 52 6.58 11.87 2.80
N ILE A 53 7.75 11.89 3.44
CA ILE A 53 8.44 13.11 3.87
C ILE A 53 9.89 13.04 3.41
N GLN A 54 10.45 14.21 3.08
CA GLN A 54 11.86 14.34 2.73
C GLN A 54 12.68 14.72 3.97
N PRO A 55 13.95 14.31 4.03
CA PRO A 55 14.84 14.74 5.09
C PRO A 55 15.21 16.22 4.95
N ASP A 56 15.48 16.89 6.08
CA ASP A 56 16.00 18.26 6.09
C ASP A 56 17.51 18.27 5.77
N ASP A 57 18.23 17.23 6.21
CA ASP A 57 19.63 16.98 5.91
C ASP A 57 19.91 15.46 5.83
N GLY A 58 21.02 15.08 5.19
CA GLY A 58 21.38 13.70 4.92
C GLY A 58 20.71 13.12 3.68
N HIS A 59 20.78 11.80 3.51
CA HIS A 59 20.29 11.12 2.32
C HIS A 59 19.54 9.83 2.63
N ILE A 60 18.42 9.59 1.93
CA ILE A 60 17.70 8.31 1.96
C ILE A 60 17.83 7.67 0.58
N TRP A 61 18.66 6.63 0.49
CA TRP A 61 18.75 5.81 -0.71
C TRP A 61 17.69 4.71 -0.68
N ARG A 62 17.01 4.49 -1.80
CA ARG A 62 16.05 3.41 -1.98
C ARG A 62 16.39 2.62 -3.23
N LYS A 63 16.20 1.31 -3.17
CA LYS A 63 16.37 0.45 -4.34
C LYS A 63 15.44 0.93 -5.47
N PRO A 64 15.93 1.10 -6.72
CA PRO A 64 15.09 1.49 -7.85
C PRO A 64 13.92 0.50 -8.05
N GLY A 65 12.71 1.04 -8.26
CA GLY A 65 11.49 0.25 -8.42
C GLY A 65 10.95 -0.36 -7.13
N LEU A 66 11.50 -0.03 -5.96
CA LEU A 66 10.95 -0.47 -4.67
C LEU A 66 9.54 0.09 -4.48
N LYS A 67 8.57 -0.81 -4.27
CA LYS A 67 7.23 -0.44 -3.81
C LYS A 67 7.17 -0.55 -2.29
N VAL A 68 6.76 0.51 -1.62
CA VAL A 68 6.60 0.56 -0.16
C VAL A 68 5.11 0.64 0.17
N GLY A 69 4.60 -0.34 0.90
CA GLY A 69 3.25 -0.31 1.47
C GLY A 69 3.31 0.16 2.92
N MET A 70 2.41 1.06 3.32
CA MET A 70 2.31 1.57 4.68
C MET A 70 0.88 1.41 5.19
N LEU A 71 0.73 0.86 6.39
CA LEU A 71 -0.52 0.90 7.12
C LEU A 71 -0.53 2.17 7.99
N ASN A 72 -1.50 3.04 7.77
CA ASN A 72 -1.64 4.25 8.58
C ASN A 72 -2.02 3.89 10.02
N GLN A 73 -1.58 4.72 10.96
CA GLN A 73 -1.92 4.57 12.37
C GLN A 73 -3.43 4.78 12.60
N ASP A 74 -4.03 5.72 11.88
CA ASP A 74 -5.46 5.97 11.90
C ASP A 74 -6.15 5.15 10.80
N LEU A 75 -7.22 4.46 11.18
CA LEU A 75 -8.08 3.77 10.23
C LEU A 75 -9.02 4.79 9.56
N PRO A 76 -9.32 4.64 8.27
CA PRO A 76 -10.34 5.45 7.62
C PRO A 76 -11.70 5.24 8.32
N VAL A 77 -12.56 6.26 8.24
CA VAL A 77 -13.93 6.16 8.73
C VAL A 77 -14.62 4.99 8.02
N ALA A 78 -15.26 4.12 8.80
CA ALA A 78 -16.02 3.02 8.24
C ALA A 78 -17.09 3.54 7.29
N ASP A 79 -17.06 3.07 6.05
CA ASP A 79 -18.06 3.34 5.03
C ASP A 79 -18.88 2.06 4.75
N SER A 80 -19.80 2.14 3.79
CA SER A 80 -20.66 1.02 3.40
C SER A 80 -20.02 0.08 2.37
N LYS A 81 -18.72 0.21 2.09
CA LYS A 81 -18.04 -0.66 1.11
C LYS A 81 -17.90 -2.07 1.64
N ARG A 82 -17.92 -3.05 0.73
CA ARG A 82 -17.67 -4.45 1.11
C ARG A 82 -16.18 -4.63 1.35
N VAL A 83 -15.83 -5.57 2.23
CA VAL A 83 -14.43 -5.94 2.49
C VAL A 83 -13.70 -6.30 1.19
N TYR A 84 -14.38 -6.98 0.27
CA TYR A 84 -13.86 -7.30 -1.05
C TYR A 84 -13.43 -6.05 -1.82
N ASP A 85 -14.30 -5.05 -1.91
CA ASP A 85 -14.04 -3.82 -2.66
C ASP A 85 -12.85 -3.05 -2.06
N VAL A 86 -12.74 -3.03 -0.73
CA VAL A 86 -11.62 -2.38 -0.03
C VAL A 86 -10.29 -3.10 -0.33
N VAL A 87 -10.25 -4.43 -0.25
CA VAL A 87 -9.02 -5.19 -0.54
C VAL A 87 -8.67 -5.12 -2.03
N ALA A 88 -9.65 -5.23 -2.92
CA ALA A 88 -9.46 -5.10 -4.36
C ALA A 88 -8.95 -3.71 -4.75
N SER A 89 -9.39 -2.64 -4.07
CA SER A 89 -8.93 -1.26 -4.34
C SER A 89 -7.42 -1.07 -4.16
N GLY A 90 -6.75 -1.95 -3.41
CA GLY A 90 -5.29 -1.98 -3.30
C GLY A 90 -4.57 -2.40 -4.60
N LEU A 91 -5.31 -2.87 -5.61
CA LEU A 91 -4.81 -3.39 -6.89
C LEU A 91 -5.06 -2.43 -8.06
N GLU A 92 -4.85 -1.12 -7.87
CA GLU A 92 -4.95 -0.07 -8.90
C GLU A 92 -6.08 -0.32 -9.93
N THR A 93 -5.76 -0.31 -11.23
CA THR A 93 -6.69 -0.52 -12.35
C THR A 93 -7.40 -1.87 -12.33
N VAL A 94 -6.73 -2.94 -11.85
CA VAL A 94 -7.33 -4.28 -11.81
C VAL A 94 -8.38 -4.38 -10.70
N GLY A 95 -8.16 -3.66 -9.59
CA GLY A 95 -9.07 -3.61 -8.46
C GLY A 95 -10.47 -3.15 -8.84
N GLN A 96 -10.56 -2.08 -9.64
CA GLN A 96 -11.86 -1.58 -10.12
C GLN A 96 -12.55 -2.59 -11.03
N LEU A 97 -11.81 -3.23 -11.94
CA LEU A 97 -12.37 -4.26 -12.84
C LEU A 97 -12.87 -5.47 -12.06
N LEU A 98 -12.17 -5.87 -10.99
CA LEU A 98 -12.59 -6.95 -10.11
C LEU A 98 -13.86 -6.60 -9.32
N ALA A 99 -13.98 -5.37 -8.84
CA ALA A 99 -15.20 -4.89 -8.17
C ALA A 99 -16.39 -4.84 -9.13
N ASP A 100 -16.20 -4.28 -10.33
CA ASP A 100 -17.21 -4.19 -11.38
C ASP A 100 -17.67 -5.59 -11.83
N TRP A 101 -16.72 -6.54 -12.00
CA TRP A 101 -17.04 -7.93 -12.32
C TRP A 101 -17.86 -8.60 -11.22
N HIS A 102 -17.46 -8.42 -9.96
CA HIS A 102 -18.14 -9.00 -8.82
C HIS A 102 -19.58 -8.46 -8.70
N GLU A 103 -19.78 -7.15 -8.84
CA GLU A 103 -21.11 -6.54 -8.84
C GLU A 103 -21.98 -7.03 -10.01
N LEU A 104 -21.45 -7.00 -11.23
CA LEU A 104 -22.17 -7.44 -12.42
C LEU A 104 -22.53 -8.92 -12.33
N SER A 105 -21.60 -9.79 -11.91
CA SER A 105 -21.83 -11.24 -11.80
C SER A 105 -22.99 -11.60 -10.85
N MET A 106 -23.23 -10.78 -9.83
CA MET A 106 -24.30 -10.99 -8.85
C MET A 106 -25.64 -10.40 -9.30
N ASN A 107 -25.65 -9.39 -10.18
CA ASN A 107 -26.82 -8.55 -10.46
C ASN A 107 -27.15 -8.44 -11.97
N ILE A 108 -26.80 -9.42 -12.79
CA ILE A 108 -27.12 -9.40 -14.24
C ILE A 108 -28.65 -9.39 -14.43
N GLN A 109 -29.19 -8.36 -15.09
CA GLN A 109 -30.62 -8.29 -15.42
C GLN A 109 -30.90 -8.04 -16.90
N THR A 110 -29.97 -7.43 -17.63
CA THR A 110 -30.18 -7.02 -19.02
C THR A 110 -29.10 -7.55 -19.97
N ASP A 111 -29.42 -7.59 -21.26
CA ASP A 111 -28.43 -7.86 -22.33
C ASP A 111 -27.29 -6.85 -22.36
N ALA A 112 -27.54 -5.61 -21.90
CA ALA A 112 -26.51 -4.60 -21.77
C ALA A 112 -25.51 -4.94 -20.65
N ASP A 113 -25.99 -5.49 -19.53
CA ASP A 113 -25.15 -5.95 -18.42
C ASP A 113 -24.28 -7.13 -18.84
N MET A 114 -24.84 -8.06 -19.64
CA MET A 114 -24.09 -9.19 -20.19
C MET A 114 -22.92 -8.73 -21.06
N LYS A 115 -23.16 -7.78 -21.97
CA LYS A 115 -22.09 -7.19 -22.81
C LYS A 115 -21.06 -6.44 -21.99
N LYS A 116 -21.47 -5.80 -20.89
CA LYS A 116 -20.54 -5.11 -19.98
C LYS A 116 -19.67 -6.14 -19.25
N LEU A 117 -20.25 -7.23 -18.76
CA LEU A 117 -19.54 -8.31 -18.10
C LEU A 117 -18.49 -8.95 -19.01
N GLU A 118 -18.84 -9.26 -20.27
CA GLU A 118 -17.90 -9.80 -21.27
C GLU A 118 -16.68 -8.89 -21.47
N ARG A 119 -16.91 -7.57 -21.55
CA ARG A 119 -15.82 -6.58 -21.68
C ARG A 119 -14.91 -6.56 -20.45
N VAL A 120 -15.50 -6.57 -19.25
CA VAL A 120 -14.74 -6.58 -18.00
C VAL A 120 -13.93 -7.87 -17.86
N GLN A 121 -14.50 -9.03 -18.18
CA GLN A 121 -13.79 -10.31 -18.18
C GLN A 121 -12.60 -10.30 -19.15
N SER A 122 -12.80 -9.82 -20.37
CA SER A 122 -11.72 -9.72 -21.37
C SER A 122 -10.57 -8.82 -20.89
N GLN A 123 -10.89 -7.71 -20.20
CA GLN A 123 -9.89 -6.82 -19.62
C GLN A 123 -9.15 -7.46 -18.44
N LEU A 124 -9.86 -8.21 -17.60
CA LEU A 124 -9.26 -8.96 -16.49
C LEU A 124 -8.30 -10.03 -17.02
N GLU A 125 -8.67 -10.79 -18.05
CA GLU A 125 -7.79 -11.77 -18.68
C GLU A 125 -6.51 -11.14 -19.22
N ALA A 126 -6.62 -10.00 -19.90
CA ALA A 126 -5.47 -9.29 -20.47
C ALA A 126 -4.48 -8.75 -19.40
N MET A 127 -4.90 -8.68 -18.13
CA MET A 127 -4.13 -8.11 -17.02
C MET A 127 -3.79 -9.13 -15.93
N ASP A 128 -3.90 -10.44 -16.21
CA ASP A 128 -3.76 -11.52 -15.22
C ASP A 128 -4.67 -11.33 -13.98
N GLY A 129 -5.83 -10.71 -14.19
CA GLY A 129 -6.76 -10.29 -13.14
C GLY A 129 -7.29 -11.44 -12.29
N TRP A 130 -7.40 -12.65 -12.84
CA TRP A 130 -7.87 -13.84 -12.11
C TRP A 130 -6.88 -14.30 -11.03
N ALA A 131 -5.56 -14.21 -11.31
CA ALA A 131 -4.55 -14.51 -10.30
C ALA A 131 -4.59 -13.49 -9.15
N LEU A 132 -4.88 -12.24 -9.49
CA LEU A 132 -5.08 -11.17 -8.51
C LEU A 132 -6.38 -11.35 -7.71
N GLN A 133 -7.47 -11.77 -8.33
CA GLN A 133 -8.72 -12.15 -7.63
C GLN A 133 -8.46 -13.23 -6.58
N GLN A 134 -7.79 -14.32 -6.98
CA GLN A 134 -7.48 -15.41 -6.06
C GLN A 134 -6.65 -14.91 -4.86
N ARG A 135 -5.73 -13.98 -5.10
CA ARG A 135 -4.93 -13.35 -4.03
C ARG A 135 -5.78 -12.47 -3.10
N VAL A 136 -6.77 -11.76 -3.64
CA VAL A 136 -7.75 -10.99 -2.83
C VAL A 136 -8.53 -11.94 -1.93
N GLU A 137 -9.11 -13.00 -2.49
CA GLU A 137 -9.90 -13.99 -1.74
C GLU A 137 -9.06 -14.67 -0.64
N GLN A 138 -7.84 -15.09 -0.95
CA GLN A 138 -6.91 -15.67 0.03
C GLN A 138 -6.54 -14.70 1.16
N THR A 139 -6.46 -13.40 0.85
CA THR A 139 -6.18 -12.36 1.85
C THR A 139 -7.38 -12.22 2.78
N ILE A 140 -8.60 -12.18 2.23
CA ILE A 140 -9.85 -12.05 2.99
C ILE A 140 -10.08 -13.29 3.88
N GLN A 141 -9.78 -14.49 3.41
CA GLN A 141 -9.95 -15.73 4.20
C GLN A 141 -9.03 -15.78 5.43
N LYS A 142 -7.97 -14.98 5.48
CA LYS A 142 -7.02 -14.92 6.60
C LYS A 142 -7.34 -13.82 7.61
N LEU A 143 -8.38 -13.02 7.36
CA LEU A 143 -8.91 -12.03 8.30
C LEU A 143 -9.85 -12.71 9.31
#